data_AF-A0AAX3SCZ5-F1
#
_entry.id   AF-A0AAX3SCZ5-F1
#
_cell.length_a   1.000
_cell.length_b   1.000
_cell.length_c   1.000
_cell.angle_alpha   90.00
_cell.angle_beta   90.00
_cell.angle_gamma   90.00
#
_symmetry.space_group_name_H-M   'P 1'
#
loop_
_entity.id
_entity.type
_entity.pdbx_description
1 polymer ?
#
loop_
_entity_poly.entity_id
_entity_poly.type
_entity_poly.pdbx_seq_one_letter_code
_entity_poly.pdbx_strand_id
1 'polypeptide(L)' 'MKLMERVKASLRVKRYSFRTEKTYCYWIRFHNLRHTALNLPPCISPTRSLDSAN' A
#
# COMPACT_ATOMS: atom_id res chain seq x y z
N MET A 1 10.84 9.53 -5.60
CA MET A 1 10.70 8.79 -4.33
C MET A 1 10.19 7.39 -4.62
N LYS A 2 10.87 6.35 -4.14
CA LYS A 2 10.43 4.95 -4.32
C LYS A 2 9.38 4.59 -3.26
N LEU A 3 8.37 3.79 -3.60
CA LEU A 3 7.29 3.34 -2.67
C LEU A 3 7.84 2.84 -1.32
N MET A 4 8.90 2.04 -1.38
CA MET A 4 9.53 1.47 -0.19
C MET A 4 10.16 2.51 0.75
N GLU A 5 10.67 3.62 0.22
CA GLU A 5 11.22 4.70 1.06
C GLU A 5 10.12 5.38 1.88
N ARG A 6 8.97 5.63 1.25
CA ARG A 6 7.78 6.21 1.91
C ARG A 6 7.22 5.28 2.98
N VAL A 7 7.19 3.98 2.70
CA VAL A 7 6.76 2.94 3.67
C VAL A 7 7.68 2.92 4.88
N LYS A 8 9.00 2.87 4.67
CA LYS A 8 9.98 2.90 5.77
C LYS A 8 9.89 4.17 6.61
N ALA A 9 9.79 5.33 5.97
CA ALA A 9 9.61 6.59 6.68
C ALA A 9 8.36 6.58 7.58
N SER A 10 7.24 6.08 7.06
CA SER A 10 5.98 5.97 7.81
C SER A 10 6.08 5.00 9.00
N LEU A 11 6.77 3.87 8.82
CA LEU A 11 6.99 2.87 9.88
C LEU A 11 7.90 3.41 10.99
N ARG A 12 8.92 4.21 10.65
CA ARG A 12 9.82 4.85 11.61
C ARG A 12 9.12 5.92 12.45
N VAL A 13 8.22 6.71 11.85
CA VAL A 13 7.37 7.66 12.59
C VAL A 13 6.53 6.94 13.65
N LYS A 14 6.01 5.75 13.31
CA LYS A 14 5.25 4.90 14.24
C LYS A 14 6.13 4.13 15.25
N ARG A 15 7.45 4.34 15.23
CA ARG A 15 8.44 3.68 16.12
C ARG A 15 8.35 2.14 16.13
N TYR A 16 7.98 1.54 15.01
CA TYR A 16 8.05 0.09 14.88
C TYR A 16 9.51 -0.40 14.92
N SER A 17 9.71 -1.61 15.42
CA SER A 17 11.02 -2.24 15.43
C SER A 17 11.55 -2.47 14.01
N PHE A 18 12.87 -2.52 13.86
CA PHE A 18 13.50 -2.81 12.57
C PHE A 18 13.11 -4.19 12.01
N ARG A 19 12.83 -5.16 12.89
CA ARG A 19 12.32 -6.49 12.52
C ARG A 19 10.93 -6.38 11.89
N THR A 20 10.04 -5.58 12.48
CA THR A 20 8.71 -5.29 11.94
C THR A 20 8.80 -4.54 10.62
N GLU A 21 9.70 -3.55 10.51
CA GLU A 21 9.94 -2.80 9.26
C GLU A 21 10.27 -3.74 8.09
N LYS A 22 11.16 -4.71 8.33
CA LYS A 22 11.56 -5.71 7.31
C LYS A 22 10.39 -6.60 6.88
N THR A 23 9.60 -7.09 7.84
CA THR A 23 8.42 -7.93 7.55
C THR A 23 7.38 -7.17 6.74
N TYR A 24 7.05 -5.94 7.11
CA TYR A 24 6.09 -5.12 6.36
C TYR A 24 6.59 -4.77 4.97
N CYS A 25 7.87 -4.39 4.83
CA CYS A 25 8.46 -4.13 3.52
C CYS A 25 8.40 -5.37 2.60
N TYR A 26 8.63 -6.56 3.14
CA TYR A 26 8.52 -7.81 2.40
C TYR A 26 7.08 -8.04 1.89
N TRP A 27 6.09 -7.97 2.79
CA TRP A 27 4.69 -8.18 2.42
C TRP A 27 4.18 -7.16 1.41
N ILE A 28 4.51 -5.88 1.59
CA ILE A 28 4.09 -4.83 0.66
C ILE A 28 4.75 -5.04 -0.70
N ARG A 29 6.05 -5.39 -0.75
CA ARG A 29 6.74 -5.69 -2.02
C ARG A 29 6.12 -6.90 -2.73
N PHE A 30 5.81 -7.95 -1.99
CA PHE A 30 5.18 -9.15 -2.52
C PHE A 30 3.77 -8.88 -3.07
N HIS A 31 2.96 -8.12 -2.33
CA HIS A 31 1.63 -7.72 -2.77
C HIS A 31 1.68 -6.86 -4.04
N ASN A 32 2.59 -5.88 -4.09
CA ASN A 32 2.77 -5.05 -5.28
C ASN A 32 3.23 -5.88 -6.48
N LEU A 33 4.20 -6.78 -6.31
CA LEU A 33 4.67 -7.66 -7.39
C LEU A 33 3.56 -8.55 -7.94
N ARG A 34 2.68 -9.07 -7.07
CA ARG A 34 1.50 -9.83 -7.50
C ARG A 34 0.52 -9.00 -8.31
N HIS A 35 0.26 -7.77 -7.90
CA HIS A 35 -0.59 -6.85 -8.70
C HIS A 35 0.01 -6.55 -10.07
N THR A 36 1.33 -6.32 -10.15
CA THR A 36 2.01 -6.07 -11.43
C THR A 36 2.07 -7.31 -12.31
N ALA A 37 2.30 -8.49 -11.72
CA ALA A 37 2.40 -9.75 -12.45
C ALA A 37 1.04 -10.26 -12.94
N LEU A 38 -0.05 -9.91 -12.25
CA LEU A 38 -1.40 -10.36 -12.61
C LEU A 38 -2.17 -9.35 -13.47
N ASN A 39 -1.62 -8.16 -13.76
CA ASN A 39 -2.31 -7.06 -14.46
C ASN A 39 -3.75 -6.83 -13.95
N LEU A 40 -4.00 -7.18 -12.68
CA LEU A 40 -5.35 -7.11 -12.14
C LEU A 40 -5.61 -5.64 -11.82
N PRO A 41 -6.68 -5.03 -12.34
CA PRO A 41 -7.00 -3.65 -12.03
C PRO A 41 -7.02 -3.51 -10.50
N PRO A 42 -6.47 -2.41 -9.94
CA PRO A 42 -6.69 -2.12 -8.54
C PRO A 42 -8.20 -2.19 -8.32
N CYS A 43 -8.65 -2.97 -7.33
CA CYS A 43 -10.05 -2.93 -6.93
C CYS A 43 -10.33 -1.52 -6.43
N ILE A 44 -10.70 -0.62 -7.35
CA ILE A 44 -11.34 0.63 -7.04
C ILE A 44 -12.70 0.18 -6.58
N SER A 45 -12.85 -0.03 -5.27
CA SER A 45 -14.17 -0.07 -4.65
C SER A 45 -14.91 1.14 -5.21
N PRO A 46 -16.09 0.98 -5.85
CA PRO A 46 -16.82 2.14 -6.31
C PRO A 46 -17.07 2.98 -5.07
N THR A 47 -16.41 4.12 -5.00
CA THR A 47 -16.78 5.18 -4.07
C THR A 47 -18.25 5.39 -4.32
N ARG A 48 -19.03 4.97 -3.34
CA ARG A 48 -20.44 5.28 -3.13
C ARG A 48 -20.66 6.74 -3.57
N SER A 49 -21.04 6.92 -4.83
CA SER A 49 -21.45 8.21 -5.36
C SER A 49 -22.88 8.36 -4.90
N LEU A 50 -23.03 9.04 -3.76
CA LEU A 50 -24.30 9.43 -3.19
C LEU A 50 -24.27 10.95 -3.00
N ASP A 51 -24.03 11.65 -4.10
CA ASP A 51 -24.38 13.06 -4.29
C ASP A 51 -25.35 13.02 -5.48
N SER A 52 -26.66 12.93 -5.30
CA SER A 52 -27.55 14.02 -4.88
C SER A 52 -27.16 15.36 -5.51
N ALA A 53 -27.58 15.61 -6.75
CA ALA A 53 -28.02 16.93 -7.20
C ALA A 53 -28.66 16.86 -8.61
N ASN A 54 -29.92 17.31 -8.66
CA ASN A 54 -30.80 17.60 -9.80
C ASN A 54 -31.39 16.44 -10.60
#